data_AF-A0A4W5NTV7-F1
#
_entry.id   AF-A0A4W5NTV7-F1
#
_cell.length_a   1.000
_cell.length_b   1.000
_cell.length_c   1.000
_cell.angle_alpha   90.00
_cell.angle_beta   90.00
_cell.angle_gamma   90.00
#
_symmetry.space_group_name_H-M   'P 1'
#
loop_
_entity.id
_entity.type
_entity.pdbx_description
1 polymer ?
#
loop_
_entity_poly.entity_id
_entity_poly.type
_entity_poly.pdbx_seq_one_letter_code
_entity_poly.pdbx_strand_id
1 'polypeptide(L)'
;MDKEDALICFEEHIRALEKEEDEEKQKTLLRERRRQRKNRESFQKFLDELHDNGQLHSMSAWMEMYPTVSSDIRFANMLGQPVYGVYSAGSTPLDLFKFYVEDLKARYHDEKRIIKDILKDKNFLVEVNTSFEDFGTVISSDKRATTLDAGNIKLAFNSLLEKAEAREREREKEEARKMKRKEATFKSMLKQATPALEPEATWEESLQGLLSKQPVRVAREHALAKK
;
A
#
# COMPACT_ATOMS: atom_id res chain seq x y z
N MET A 1 -41.68 -49.61 52.34
CA MET A 1 -41.09 -48.31 52.00
C MET A 1 -41.92 -47.26 52.71
N ASP A 2 -41.31 -46.49 53.59
CA ASP A 2 -41.99 -45.37 54.22
C ASP A 2 -42.16 -44.22 53.20
N LYS A 3 -43.08 -43.29 53.45
CA LYS A 3 -43.31 -42.13 52.58
C LYS A 3 -42.06 -41.25 52.48
N GLU A 4 -41.28 -41.17 53.56
CA GLU A 4 -40.01 -40.44 53.60
C GLU A 4 -38.95 -41.11 52.71
N ASP A 5 -38.81 -42.43 52.77
CA ASP A 5 -37.92 -43.19 51.88
C ASP A 5 -38.26 -42.96 50.40
N ALA A 6 -39.56 -42.94 50.06
CA ALA A 6 -40.01 -42.70 48.70
C ALA A 6 -39.64 -41.29 48.20
N LEU A 7 -39.79 -40.26 49.04
CA LEU A 7 -39.43 -38.88 48.69
C LEU A 7 -37.93 -38.71 48.46
N ILE A 8 -37.09 -39.35 49.28
CA ILE A 8 -35.63 -39.33 49.12
C ILE A 8 -35.23 -39.95 47.77
N CYS A 9 -35.79 -41.12 47.43
CA CYS A 9 -35.52 -41.75 46.13
C CYS A 9 -35.96 -40.88 44.93
N PHE A 10 -37.10 -40.19 45.03
CA PHE A 10 -37.54 -39.27 43.98
C PHE A 10 -36.61 -38.05 43.85
N GLU A 11 -36.19 -37.45 44.96
CA GLU A 11 -35.27 -36.31 44.94
C GLU A 11 -33.90 -36.69 44.35
N GLU A 12 -33.35 -37.84 44.75
CA GLU A 12 -32.10 -38.36 44.17
C GLU A 12 -32.24 -38.62 42.67
N HIS A 13 -33.37 -39.15 42.23
CA HIS A 13 -33.65 -39.35 40.81
C HIS A 13 -33.75 -38.02 40.05
N ILE A 14 -34.45 -37.02 40.60
CA ILE A 14 -34.55 -35.67 40.00
C ILE A 14 -33.17 -35.04 39.87
N ARG A 15 -32.36 -35.06 40.95
CA ARG A 15 -30.98 -34.51 40.92
C ARG A 15 -30.10 -35.23 39.91
N ALA A 16 -30.27 -36.55 39.74
CA ALA A 16 -29.54 -37.30 38.73
C ALA A 16 -29.94 -36.89 37.30
N LEU A 17 -31.23 -36.70 37.05
CA LEU A 17 -31.75 -36.22 35.76
C LEU A 17 -31.28 -34.79 35.44
N GLU A 18 -31.31 -33.87 36.41
CA GLU A 18 -30.81 -32.49 36.24
C GLU A 18 -29.33 -32.49 35.89
N LYS A 19 -28.53 -33.31 36.58
CA LYS A 19 -27.10 -33.45 36.29
C LYS A 19 -26.85 -34.01 34.89
N GLU A 20 -27.60 -35.04 34.47
CA GLU A 20 -27.51 -35.60 33.12
C GLU A 20 -27.88 -34.57 32.04
N GLU A 21 -28.95 -33.79 32.27
CA GLU A 21 -29.36 -32.73 31.37
C GLU A 21 -28.27 -31.65 31.24
N ASP A 22 -27.67 -31.22 32.35
CA ASP A 22 -26.57 -30.26 32.35
C ASP A 22 -25.32 -30.79 31.63
N GLU A 23 -24.97 -32.06 31.83
CA GLU A 23 -23.88 -32.71 31.12
C GLU A 23 -24.13 -32.76 29.59
N GLU A 24 -25.35 -33.09 29.15
CA GLU A 24 -25.72 -33.08 27.74
C GLU A 24 -25.74 -31.67 27.13
N LYS A 25 -26.21 -30.67 27.88
CA LYS A 25 -26.11 -29.24 27.50
C LYS A 25 -24.64 -28.86 27.31
N GLN A 26 -23.75 -29.18 28.26
CA GLN A 26 -22.32 -28.86 28.15
C GLN A 26 -21.65 -29.56 26.98
N LYS A 27 -21.96 -30.85 26.73
CA LYS A 27 -21.45 -31.58 25.56
C LYS A 27 -21.88 -30.91 24.26
N THR A 28 -23.15 -30.49 24.16
CA THR A 28 -23.69 -29.79 22.99
C THR A 28 -23.00 -28.45 22.77
N LEU A 29 -22.83 -27.65 23.82
CA LEU A 29 -22.09 -26.37 23.76
C LEU A 29 -20.64 -26.55 23.31
N LEU A 30 -19.95 -27.59 23.79
CA LEU A 30 -18.58 -27.89 23.39
C LEU A 30 -18.49 -28.31 21.92
N ARG A 31 -19.44 -29.13 21.43
CA ARG A 31 -19.53 -29.51 20.01
C ARG A 31 -19.75 -28.28 19.14
N GLU A 32 -20.63 -27.39 19.56
CA GLU A 32 -20.89 -26.16 18.80
C GLU A 32 -19.67 -25.24 18.76
N ARG A 33 -19.06 -24.95 19.90
CA ARG A 33 -17.83 -24.13 19.94
C ARG A 33 -16.73 -24.69 19.05
N ARG A 34 -16.57 -26.02 19.01
CA ARG A 34 -15.63 -26.68 18.11
C ARG A 34 -16.00 -26.49 16.64
N ARG A 35 -17.28 -26.61 16.29
CA ARG A 35 -17.79 -26.36 14.92
C ARG A 35 -17.54 -24.92 14.50
N GLN A 36 -17.89 -23.95 15.34
CA GLN A 36 -17.65 -22.53 15.08
C GLN A 36 -16.16 -22.21 14.86
N ARG A 37 -15.26 -22.79 15.68
CA ARG A 37 -13.82 -22.65 15.47
C ARG A 37 -13.36 -23.20 14.12
N LYS A 38 -13.83 -24.40 13.74
CA LYS A 38 -13.51 -25.00 12.44
C LYS A 38 -14.03 -24.15 11.28
N ASN A 39 -15.20 -23.54 11.42
CA ASN A 39 -15.73 -22.62 10.40
C ASN A 39 -14.83 -21.39 10.25
N ARG A 40 -14.34 -20.81 11.36
CA ARG A 40 -13.35 -19.71 11.32
C ARG A 40 -12.06 -20.12 10.63
N GLU A 41 -11.49 -21.26 11.00
CA GLU A 41 -10.28 -21.79 10.37
C GLU A 41 -10.49 -22.06 8.88
N SER A 42 -11.66 -22.56 8.49
CA SER A 42 -12.00 -22.78 7.09
C SER A 42 -12.15 -21.48 6.32
N PHE A 43 -12.73 -20.44 6.91
CA PHE A 43 -12.84 -19.12 6.32
C PHE A 43 -11.47 -18.44 6.21
N GLN A 44 -10.58 -18.64 7.17
CA GLN A 44 -9.20 -18.13 7.10
C GLN A 44 -8.46 -18.72 5.88
N LYS A 45 -8.54 -20.03 5.68
CA LYS A 45 -7.97 -20.69 4.49
C LYS A 45 -8.54 -20.16 3.18
N PHE A 46 -9.81 -19.77 3.16
CA PHE A 46 -10.40 -19.13 1.99
C PHE A 46 -9.76 -17.77 1.70
N LEU A 47 -9.47 -16.96 2.73
CA LEU A 47 -8.75 -15.71 2.55
C LEU A 47 -7.32 -15.95 2.03
N ASP A 48 -6.65 -17.00 2.52
CA ASP A 48 -5.33 -17.42 2.02
C ASP A 48 -5.41 -17.77 0.52
N GLU A 49 -6.38 -18.59 0.10
CA GLU A 49 -6.60 -18.95 -1.31
C GLU A 49 -6.89 -17.72 -2.20
N LEU A 50 -7.70 -16.77 -1.71
CA LEU A 50 -7.96 -15.52 -2.44
C LEU A 50 -6.68 -14.67 -2.59
N HIS A 51 -5.81 -14.68 -1.58
CA HIS A 51 -4.53 -13.96 -1.60
C HIS A 51 -3.55 -14.63 -2.58
N ASP A 52 -3.42 -15.95 -2.52
CA ASP A 52 -2.55 -16.74 -3.40
C ASP A 52 -2.95 -16.58 -4.89
N ASN A 53 -4.25 -16.44 -5.17
CA ASN A 53 -4.77 -16.18 -6.51
C ASN A 53 -4.71 -14.69 -6.94
N GLY A 54 -4.18 -13.80 -6.08
CA GLY A 54 -4.07 -12.37 -6.34
C GLY A 54 -5.40 -11.61 -6.33
N GLN A 55 -6.49 -12.22 -5.87
CA GLN A 55 -7.80 -11.58 -5.77
C GLN A 55 -7.93 -10.72 -4.51
N LEU A 56 -7.24 -11.12 -3.44
CA LEU A 56 -7.13 -10.37 -2.19
C LEU A 56 -5.70 -9.85 -2.02
N HIS A 57 -5.56 -8.61 -1.56
CA HIS A 57 -4.28 -7.97 -1.27
C HIS A 57 -4.44 -6.83 -0.24
N SER A 58 -3.35 -6.15 0.14
CA SER A 58 -3.37 -5.14 1.22
C SER A 58 -4.26 -3.91 0.98
N MET A 59 -4.68 -3.68 -0.27
CA MET A 59 -5.55 -2.58 -0.66
C MET A 59 -7.00 -3.02 -0.92
N SER A 60 -7.32 -4.30 -0.81
CA SER A 60 -8.67 -4.81 -1.07
C SER A 60 -9.69 -4.25 -0.09
N ALA A 61 -10.83 -3.78 -0.59
CA ALA A 61 -11.95 -3.33 0.24
C ALA A 61 -12.98 -4.44 0.42
N TRP A 62 -13.58 -4.52 1.62
CA TRP A 62 -14.61 -5.53 1.90
C TRP A 62 -15.79 -5.48 0.92
N MET A 63 -16.27 -4.27 0.61
CA MET A 63 -17.41 -4.09 -0.31
C MET A 63 -17.12 -4.63 -1.72
N GLU A 64 -15.89 -4.49 -2.20
CA GLU A 64 -15.46 -4.99 -3.51
C GLU A 64 -15.30 -6.51 -3.50
N MET A 65 -14.84 -7.07 -2.38
CA MET A 65 -14.64 -8.51 -2.22
C MET A 65 -15.94 -9.26 -1.90
N TYR A 66 -16.98 -8.56 -1.43
CA TYR A 66 -18.22 -9.17 -0.96
C TYR A 66 -18.92 -10.08 -1.99
N PRO A 67 -19.03 -9.74 -3.29
CA PRO A 67 -19.63 -10.64 -4.28
C PRO A 67 -18.91 -12.00 -4.36
N THR A 68 -17.57 -11.99 -4.35
CA THR A 68 -16.76 -13.22 -4.35
C THR A 68 -16.93 -13.96 -3.02
N VAL A 69 -16.79 -13.25 -1.90
CA VAL A 69 -16.81 -13.84 -0.56
C VAL A 69 -18.16 -14.45 -0.22
N SER A 70 -19.26 -13.75 -0.54
CA SER A 70 -20.62 -14.18 -0.21
C SER A 70 -21.10 -15.40 -1.01
N SER A 71 -20.44 -15.70 -2.14
CA SER A 71 -20.72 -16.87 -2.96
C SER A 71 -20.10 -18.18 -2.43
N ASP A 72 -19.11 -18.09 -1.53
CA ASP A 72 -18.40 -19.26 -1.00
C ASP A 72 -19.13 -19.87 0.21
N ILE A 73 -19.24 -21.21 0.23
CA ILE A 73 -19.90 -21.95 1.30
C ILE A 73 -19.27 -21.72 2.68
N ARG A 74 -17.96 -21.44 2.74
CA ARG A 74 -17.23 -21.17 3.98
C ARG A 74 -17.64 -19.85 4.62
N PHE A 75 -18.03 -18.86 3.80
CA PHE A 75 -18.69 -17.65 4.30
C PHE A 75 -20.07 -17.97 4.84
N ALA A 76 -20.90 -18.71 4.10
CA ALA A 76 -22.24 -19.09 4.56
C ALA A 76 -22.20 -19.86 5.89
N ASN A 77 -21.24 -20.77 6.07
CA ASN A 77 -21.02 -21.52 7.32
C ASN A 77 -20.61 -20.63 8.51
N MET A 78 -20.11 -19.43 8.24
CA MET A 78 -19.80 -18.44 9.27
C MET A 78 -21.03 -17.65 9.74
N LEU A 79 -22.13 -17.67 8.97
CA LEU A 79 -23.36 -16.96 9.29
C LEU A 79 -24.27 -17.79 10.21
N GLY A 80 -25.12 -17.11 10.98
CA GLY A 80 -26.16 -17.76 11.80
C GLY A 80 -25.62 -18.60 12.95
N GLN A 81 -24.36 -18.45 13.33
CA GLN A 81 -23.77 -19.19 14.45
C GLN A 81 -24.37 -18.69 15.78
N PRO A 82 -24.80 -19.60 16.67
CA PRO A 82 -25.42 -19.22 17.94
C PRO A 82 -24.41 -18.50 18.85
N VAL A 83 -24.87 -17.42 19.48
CA VAL A 83 -24.11 -16.69 20.51
C VAL A 83 -24.45 -17.30 21.87
N TYR A 84 -23.44 -17.77 22.60
CA TYR A 84 -23.63 -18.36 23.92
C TYR A 84 -23.21 -17.37 25.02
N GLY A 85 -24.20 -16.79 25.71
CA GLY A 85 -23.99 -15.90 26.86
C GLY A 85 -23.58 -14.46 26.49
N VAL A 86 -23.17 -13.70 27.52
CA VAL A 86 -22.87 -12.25 27.44
C VAL A 86 -21.48 -11.97 26.84
N TYR A 87 -20.61 -12.97 26.73
CA TYR A 87 -19.22 -12.78 26.26
C TYR A 87 -18.91 -13.52 24.96
N SER A 88 -18.71 -12.70 23.92
CA SER A 88 -18.11 -12.90 22.61
C SER A 88 -18.61 -14.07 21.75
N ALA A 89 -19.47 -13.72 20.77
CA ALA A 89 -19.36 -14.32 19.44
C ALA A 89 -17.88 -14.26 19.00
N GLY A 90 -17.35 -15.33 18.39
CA GLY A 90 -16.01 -15.27 17.81
C GLY A 90 -15.92 -14.24 16.69
N SER A 91 -14.72 -14.01 16.16
CA SER A 91 -14.51 -13.08 15.03
C SER A 91 -15.49 -13.35 13.89
N THR A 92 -16.16 -12.29 13.43
CA THR A 92 -17.04 -12.36 12.27
C THR A 92 -16.22 -12.50 10.98
N PRO A 93 -16.83 -12.87 9.83
CA PRO A 93 -16.13 -12.86 8.55
C PRO A 93 -15.47 -11.51 8.23
N LEU A 94 -16.14 -10.40 8.57
CA LEU A 94 -15.61 -9.06 8.37
C LEU A 94 -14.40 -8.79 9.26
N ASP A 95 -14.43 -9.24 10.53
CA ASP A 95 -13.29 -9.09 11.43
C ASP A 95 -12.08 -9.88 10.92
N LEU A 96 -12.29 -11.14 10.51
CA LEU A 96 -11.21 -11.97 9.95
C LEU A 96 -10.62 -11.36 8.67
N PHE A 97 -11.46 -10.84 7.77
CA PHE A 97 -10.99 -10.12 6.60
C PHE A 97 -10.18 -8.86 6.97
N LYS A 98 -10.66 -8.07 7.92
CA LYS A 98 -9.97 -6.86 8.38
C LYS A 98 -8.62 -7.19 9.00
N PHE A 99 -8.56 -8.20 9.86
CA PHE A 99 -7.30 -8.65 10.45
C PHE A 99 -6.33 -9.12 9.38
N TYR A 100 -6.79 -9.92 8.42
CA TYR A 100 -5.95 -10.39 7.33
C TYR A 100 -5.38 -9.24 6.50
N VAL A 101 -6.22 -8.31 6.05
CA VAL A 101 -5.77 -7.13 5.28
C VAL A 101 -4.82 -6.25 6.10
N GLU A 102 -5.05 -6.10 7.41
CA GLU A 102 -4.16 -5.35 8.29
C GLU A 102 -2.79 -6.02 8.43
N ASP A 103 -2.74 -7.35 8.54
CA ASP A 103 -1.49 -8.11 8.54
C ASP A 103 -0.72 -7.94 7.22
N LEU A 104 -1.42 -7.89 6.08
CA LEU A 104 -0.78 -7.56 4.78
C LEU A 104 -0.19 -6.15 4.77
N LYS A 105 -0.90 -5.16 5.34
CA LYS A 105 -0.42 -3.77 5.43
C LYS A 105 0.76 -3.62 6.38
N ALA A 106 0.76 -4.34 7.50
CA ALA A 106 1.85 -4.30 8.47
C ALA A 106 3.21 -4.71 7.84
N ARG A 107 3.19 -5.58 6.82
CA ARG A 107 4.38 -6.00 6.07
C ARG A 107 4.93 -4.95 5.09
N TYR A 108 4.19 -3.86 4.83
CA TYR A 108 4.53 -2.89 3.78
C TYR A 108 5.95 -2.33 3.89
N HIS A 109 6.42 -1.99 5.09
CA HIS A 109 7.75 -1.39 5.24
C HIS A 109 8.88 -2.36 4.88
N ASP A 110 8.75 -3.62 5.29
CA ASP A 110 9.72 -4.67 4.98
C ASP A 110 9.69 -5.02 3.49
N GLU A 111 8.49 -5.17 2.91
CA GLU A 111 8.30 -5.43 1.49
C GLU A 111 8.80 -4.29 0.61
N LYS A 112 8.56 -3.04 1.01
CA LYS A 112 9.08 -1.86 0.32
C LYS A 112 10.61 -1.84 0.30
N ARG A 113 11.27 -2.35 1.34
CA ARG A 113 12.73 -2.50 1.35
C ARG A 113 13.16 -3.53 0.30
N ILE A 114 12.52 -4.69 0.28
CA ILE A 114 12.79 -5.74 -0.72
C ILE A 114 12.59 -5.20 -2.14
N ILE A 115 11.50 -4.48 -2.38
CA ILE A 115 11.22 -3.83 -3.68
C ILE A 115 12.36 -2.90 -4.08
N LYS A 116 12.82 -2.01 -3.18
CA LYS A 116 13.96 -1.12 -3.48
C LYS A 116 15.25 -1.88 -3.79
N ASP A 117 15.51 -2.97 -3.08
CA ASP A 117 16.67 -3.82 -3.33
C ASP A 117 16.59 -4.48 -4.71
N ILE A 118 15.42 -4.99 -5.11
CA ILE A 118 15.19 -5.51 -6.48
C ILE A 118 15.48 -4.44 -7.52
N LEU A 119 14.93 -3.24 -7.37
CA LEU A 119 15.14 -2.15 -8.33
C LEU A 119 16.62 -1.77 -8.44
N LYS A 120 17.34 -1.77 -7.32
CA LYS A 120 18.77 -1.49 -7.30
C LYS A 120 19.57 -2.59 -8.02
N ASP A 121 19.27 -3.85 -7.76
CA ASP A 121 19.95 -4.99 -8.39
C ASP A 121 19.69 -5.05 -9.91
N LYS A 122 18.49 -4.65 -10.34
CA LYS A 122 18.09 -4.56 -11.75
C LYS A 122 18.50 -3.25 -12.41
N ASN A 123 19.15 -2.34 -11.66
CA ASN A 123 19.50 -0.99 -12.09
C ASN A 123 18.34 -0.22 -12.74
N PHE A 124 17.13 -0.40 -12.18
CA PHE A 124 15.90 0.24 -12.65
C PHE A 124 15.60 1.49 -11.82
N LEU A 125 15.51 2.63 -12.49
CA LEU A 125 15.15 3.91 -11.87
C LEU A 125 13.70 4.26 -12.20
N VAL A 126 12.91 4.53 -11.16
CA VAL A 126 11.56 5.08 -11.33
C VAL A 126 11.64 6.57 -11.63
N GLU A 127 11.10 6.94 -12.78
CA GLU A 127 10.98 8.29 -13.33
C GLU A 127 9.50 8.67 -13.51
N VAL A 128 9.22 9.94 -13.83
CA VAL A 128 7.84 10.48 -13.92
C VAL A 128 7.00 9.80 -15.00
N ASN A 129 7.63 9.32 -16.06
CA ASN A 129 7.00 8.60 -17.17
C ASN A 129 6.98 7.08 -16.98
N THR A 130 7.50 6.55 -15.87
CA THR A 130 7.53 5.10 -15.63
C THR A 130 6.11 4.58 -15.43
N SER A 131 5.73 3.58 -16.22
CA SER A 131 4.43 2.93 -16.08
C SER A 131 4.44 1.89 -14.96
N PHE A 132 3.25 1.55 -14.44
CA PHE A 132 3.13 0.46 -13.47
C PHE A 132 3.42 -0.91 -14.09
N GLU A 133 3.17 -1.09 -15.40
CA GLU A 133 3.42 -2.34 -16.11
C GLU A 133 4.93 -2.62 -16.23
N ASP A 134 5.72 -1.60 -16.58
CA ASP A 134 7.18 -1.71 -16.64
C ASP A 134 7.76 -2.03 -15.26
N PHE A 135 7.29 -1.31 -14.25
CA PHE A 135 7.68 -1.54 -12.86
C PHE A 135 7.33 -2.98 -12.41
N GLY A 136 6.09 -3.40 -12.67
CA GLY A 136 5.60 -4.73 -12.32
C GLY A 136 6.40 -5.84 -13.00
N THR A 137 6.76 -5.67 -14.27
CA THR A 137 7.59 -6.61 -15.04
C THR A 137 9.00 -6.75 -14.45
N VAL A 138 9.61 -5.63 -14.04
CA VAL A 138 10.92 -5.67 -13.39
C VAL A 138 10.87 -6.39 -12.06
N ILE A 139 9.87 -6.10 -11.23
CA ILE A 139 9.69 -6.74 -9.93
C ILE A 139 9.42 -8.23 -10.10
N SER A 140 8.46 -8.63 -10.94
CA SER A 140 8.06 -10.03 -11.14
C SER A 140 9.17 -10.90 -11.74
N SER A 141 10.17 -10.29 -12.41
CA SER A 141 11.36 -11.00 -12.90
C SER A 141 12.33 -11.43 -11.80
N ASP A 142 12.13 -11.00 -10.55
CA ASP A 142 12.95 -11.36 -9.40
C ASP A 142 12.23 -12.38 -8.51
N LYS A 143 12.93 -13.45 -8.11
CA LYS A 143 12.37 -14.50 -7.26
C LYS A 143 11.80 -13.99 -5.93
N ARG A 144 12.33 -12.87 -5.40
CA ARG A 144 11.85 -12.23 -4.17
C ARG A 144 10.44 -11.67 -4.31
N ALA A 145 9.95 -11.45 -5.53
CA ALA A 145 8.59 -10.96 -5.75
C ALA A 145 7.51 -11.95 -5.34
N THR A 146 7.82 -13.25 -5.28
CA THR A 146 6.87 -14.30 -4.87
C THR A 146 6.31 -14.13 -3.46
N THR A 147 7.04 -13.43 -2.58
CA THR A 147 6.61 -13.18 -1.19
C THR A 147 5.95 -11.82 -0.99
N LEU A 148 5.91 -10.99 -2.04
CA LEU A 148 5.40 -9.62 -1.95
C LEU A 148 3.91 -9.56 -2.20
N ASP A 149 3.19 -8.79 -1.40
CA ASP A 149 1.78 -8.52 -1.63
C ASP A 149 1.59 -7.57 -2.82
N ALA A 150 0.64 -7.88 -3.70
CA ALA A 150 0.37 -7.09 -4.90
C ALA A 150 -0.05 -5.64 -4.58
N GLY A 151 -0.83 -5.45 -3.50
CA GLY A 151 -1.21 -4.12 -3.00
C GLY A 151 0.01 -3.34 -2.51
N ASN A 152 0.90 -3.99 -1.78
CA ASN A 152 2.15 -3.36 -1.32
C ASN A 152 3.09 -2.99 -2.48
N ILE A 153 3.17 -3.82 -3.54
CA ILE A 153 3.88 -3.48 -4.78
C ILE A 153 3.30 -2.19 -5.38
N LYS A 154 1.97 -2.08 -5.46
CA LYS A 154 1.30 -0.88 -5.99
C LYS A 154 1.55 0.36 -5.13
N LEU A 155 1.47 0.24 -3.81
CA LEU A 155 1.76 1.32 -2.87
C LEU A 155 3.22 1.79 -2.96
N ALA A 156 4.16 0.86 -3.10
CA ALA A 156 5.57 1.17 -3.27
C ALA A 156 5.82 1.92 -4.58
N PHE A 157 5.20 1.48 -5.68
CA PHE A 157 5.26 2.18 -6.97
C PHE A 157 4.77 3.62 -6.86
N ASN A 158 3.56 3.84 -6.33
CA ASN A 158 2.98 5.18 -6.17
C ASN A 158 3.89 6.08 -5.34
N SER A 159 4.45 5.57 -4.24
CA SER A 159 5.38 6.32 -3.39
C SER A 159 6.71 6.67 -4.08
N LEU A 160 7.22 5.79 -4.95
CA LEU A 160 8.44 6.05 -5.71
C LEU A 160 8.20 7.03 -6.86
N LEU A 161 7.04 6.95 -7.51
CA LEU A 161 6.63 7.87 -8.57
C LEU A 161 6.44 9.29 -8.03
N GLU A 162 5.74 9.44 -6.89
CA GLU A 162 5.60 10.74 -6.21
C GLU A 162 6.97 11.35 -5.87
N LYS A 163 7.93 10.52 -5.45
CA LYS A 163 9.31 10.97 -5.20
C LYS A 163 10.05 11.35 -6.49
N ALA A 164 9.76 10.70 -7.62
CA ALA A 164 10.30 11.08 -8.93
C ALA A 164 9.75 12.44 -9.37
N GLU A 165 8.44 12.64 -9.26
CA GLU A 165 7.78 13.92 -9.57
C GLU A 165 8.29 15.06 -8.69
N ALA A 166 8.45 14.83 -7.39
CA ALA A 166 8.98 15.83 -6.49
C ALA A 166 10.42 16.26 -6.86
N ARG A 167 11.26 15.30 -7.28
CA ARG A 167 12.62 15.60 -7.74
C ARG A 167 12.61 16.39 -9.04
N GLU A 168 11.73 16.06 -9.98
CA GLU A 168 11.64 16.76 -11.26
C GLU A 168 11.15 18.20 -11.08
N ARG A 169 10.11 18.41 -10.26
CA ARG A 169 9.63 19.76 -9.92
C ARG A 169 10.71 20.64 -9.28
N GLU A 170 11.56 20.07 -8.43
CA GLU A 170 12.67 20.83 -7.84
C GLU A 170 13.77 21.15 -8.87
N ARG A 171 14.06 20.24 -9.81
CA ARG A 171 14.98 20.50 -10.93
C ARG A 171 14.49 21.64 -11.81
N GLU A 172 13.22 21.60 -12.23
CA GLU A 172 12.61 22.66 -13.05
C GLU A 172 12.68 24.03 -12.34
N LYS A 173 12.40 24.08 -11.04
CA LYS A 173 12.53 25.31 -10.25
C LYS A 173 13.97 25.81 -10.19
N GLU A 174 14.94 24.91 -10.00
CA GLU A 174 16.36 25.27 -9.97
C GLU A 174 16.82 25.81 -11.33
N GLU A 175 16.41 25.18 -12.42
CA GLU A 175 16.69 25.62 -13.79
C GLU A 175 16.06 26.97 -14.11
N ALA A 176 14.78 27.16 -13.75
CA ALA A 176 14.09 28.45 -13.90
C ALA A 176 14.78 29.56 -13.10
N ARG A 177 15.21 29.28 -11.86
CA ARG A 177 15.99 30.23 -11.05
C ARG A 177 17.33 30.56 -11.69
N LYS A 178 18.03 29.56 -12.22
CA LYS A 178 19.31 29.73 -12.93
C LYS A 178 19.13 30.56 -14.19
N MET A 179 18.06 30.34 -14.95
CA MET A 179 17.71 31.11 -16.14
C MET A 179 17.39 32.56 -15.80
N LYS A 180 16.56 32.80 -14.78
CA LYS A 180 16.25 34.15 -14.27
C LYS A 180 17.50 34.90 -13.79
N ARG A 181 18.46 34.21 -13.16
CA ARG A 181 19.75 34.81 -12.79
C ARG A 181 20.56 35.21 -14.02
N LYS A 182 20.67 34.33 -15.03
CA LYS A 182 21.34 34.66 -16.30
C LYS A 182 20.70 35.86 -16.97
N GLU A 183 19.37 35.92 -17.03
CA GLU A 183 18.63 37.07 -17.57
C GLU A 183 18.90 38.36 -16.79
N ALA A 184 18.91 38.31 -15.46
CA ALA A 184 19.19 39.48 -14.63
C ALA A 184 20.62 39.98 -14.83
N THR A 185 21.61 39.08 -14.87
CA THR A 185 23.00 39.42 -15.18
C THR A 185 23.11 40.03 -16.58
N PHE A 186 22.46 39.44 -17.58
CA PHE A 186 22.44 39.96 -18.94
C PHE A 186 21.81 41.36 -19.04
N LYS A 187 20.65 41.57 -18.41
CA LYS A 187 20.01 42.89 -18.32
C LYS A 187 20.91 43.91 -17.63
N SER A 188 21.65 43.53 -16.59
CA SER A 188 22.62 44.40 -15.94
C SER A 188 23.78 44.76 -16.87
N MET A 189 24.30 43.79 -17.64
CA MET A 189 25.36 44.04 -18.62
C MET A 189 24.89 45.02 -19.72
N LEU A 190 23.65 44.88 -20.21
CA LEU A 190 23.07 45.81 -21.18
C LEU A 190 22.96 47.23 -20.59
N LYS A 191 22.49 47.39 -19.36
CA LYS A 191 22.39 48.71 -18.69
C LYS A 191 23.75 49.37 -18.46
N GLN A 192 24.80 48.59 -18.27
CA GLN A 192 26.17 49.06 -18.05
C GLN A 192 27.00 49.12 -19.35
N ALA A 193 26.37 48.89 -20.50
CA ALA A 193 27.04 48.97 -21.79
C ALA A 193 27.57 50.39 -22.01
N THR A 194 28.77 50.48 -22.59
CA THR A 194 29.42 51.74 -22.92
C THR A 194 29.96 51.62 -24.34
N PRO A 195 29.53 52.45 -25.31
CA PRO A 195 28.57 53.56 -25.19
C PRO A 195 27.16 53.10 -24.74
N ALA A 196 26.34 54.04 -24.28
CA ALA A 196 24.96 53.72 -23.90
C ALA A 196 24.20 53.16 -25.12
N LEU A 197 23.30 52.20 -24.87
CA LEU A 197 22.49 51.62 -25.93
C LEU A 197 21.49 52.66 -26.42
N GLU A 198 21.60 53.04 -27.69
CA GLU A 198 20.64 53.94 -28.34
C GLU A 198 19.33 53.18 -28.65
N PRO A 199 18.15 53.80 -28.51
CA PRO A 199 16.86 53.14 -28.72
C PRO A 199 16.65 52.56 -30.14
N GLU A 200 17.34 53.12 -31.13
CA GLU A 200 17.27 52.73 -32.54
C GLU A 200 18.38 51.75 -32.95
N ALA A 201 19.29 51.41 -32.03
CA ALA A 201 20.41 50.52 -32.31
C ALA A 201 19.90 49.11 -32.62
N THR A 202 20.45 48.51 -33.67
CA THR A 202 20.14 47.13 -34.01
C THR A 202 20.73 46.17 -32.97
N TRP A 203 20.13 44.98 -32.85
CA TRP A 203 20.62 43.93 -31.96
C TRP A 203 22.08 43.57 -32.23
N GLU A 204 22.50 43.62 -33.50
CA GLU A 204 23.84 43.29 -33.96
C GLU A 204 24.89 44.35 -33.55
N GLU A 205 24.56 45.64 -33.66
CA GLU A 205 25.41 46.75 -33.20
C GLU A 205 25.58 46.73 -31.67
N SER A 206 24.49 46.47 -30.95
CA SER A 206 24.47 46.34 -29.49
C SER A 206 25.35 45.17 -29.01
N LEU A 207 25.31 44.04 -29.72
CA LEU A 207 26.15 42.87 -29.46
C LEU A 207 27.63 43.14 -29.71
N GLN A 208 27.97 43.89 -30.76
CA GLN A 208 29.36 44.25 -31.09
C GLN A 208 30.02 45.06 -29.98
N GLY A 209 29.30 46.03 -29.39
CA GLY A 209 29.75 46.80 -28.23
C GLY A 209 29.97 45.96 -26.97
N LEU A 210 29.12 44.96 -26.72
CA LEU A 210 29.21 44.05 -25.57
C LEU A 210 30.32 42.97 -25.70
N LEU A 211 30.52 42.43 -26.91
CA LEU A 211 31.55 41.44 -27.22
C LEU A 211 32.98 41.98 -27.16
N SER A 212 33.14 43.31 -27.24
CA SER A 212 34.44 43.98 -27.09
C SER A 212 35.01 43.90 -25.66
N LYS A 213 34.18 43.54 -24.65
CA LYS A 213 34.61 43.34 -23.25
C LYS A 213 34.80 41.85 -22.91
N GLN A 214 35.94 41.54 -22.28
CA GLN A 214 36.44 40.19 -21.94
C GLN A 214 35.42 39.18 -21.34
N PRO A 215 34.43 39.55 -20.49
CA PRO A 215 33.54 38.58 -19.85
C PRO A 215 32.57 37.86 -20.81
N VAL A 216 32.16 38.50 -21.91
CA VAL A 216 31.19 37.93 -22.88
C VAL A 216 31.88 36.92 -23.80
N ARG A 217 33.18 37.10 -24.06
CA ARG A 217 34.01 36.20 -24.85
C ARG A 217 34.15 34.82 -24.19
N VAL A 218 34.39 34.82 -22.87
CA VAL A 218 34.50 33.59 -22.06
C VAL A 218 33.18 32.80 -22.03
N ALA A 219 32.03 33.48 -21.93
CA ALA A 219 30.72 32.81 -21.95
C ALA A 219 30.40 32.17 -23.31
N ARG A 220 30.83 32.80 -24.41
CA ARG A 220 30.68 32.29 -25.79
C ARG A 220 31.60 31.09 -26.05
N GLU A 221 32.86 31.16 -25.61
CA GLU A 221 33.82 30.05 -25.74
C GLU A 221 33.39 28.83 -24.91
N HIS A 222 32.86 29.04 -23.71
CA HIS A 222 32.39 27.95 -22.83
C HIS A 222 31.11 27.26 -23.33
N ALA A 223 30.29 27.96 -24.14
CA ALA A 223 29.12 27.41 -24.82
C ALA A 223 29.49 26.64 -26.10
N LEU A 224 30.55 27.05 -26.80
CA LEU A 224 31.08 26.37 -27.98
C LEU A 224 31.88 25.11 -27.62
N ALA A 225 32.55 25.08 -26.47
CA ALA A 225 33.31 23.93 -25.98
C ALA A 225 32.46 22.79 -25.37
N LYS A 226 31.14 22.96 -25.29
CA LYS A 226 30.18 21.94 -24.79
C LYS A 226 29.33 21.29 -25.90
N LYS A 227 29.63 21.57 -27.16
CA LYS A 227 29.22 20.78 -28.33
C LYS A 227 30.31 19.79 -28.66
#